data_AF-A0A6J2KKP4-F1
#
_entry.id   AF-A0A6J2KKP4-F1
#
_cell.length_a   1.000
_cell.length_b   1.000
_cell.length_c   1.000
_cell.angle_alpha   90.00
_cell.angle_beta   90.00
_cell.angle_gamma   90.00
#
_symmetry.space_group_name_H-M   'P 1'
#
loop_
_entity.id
_entity.type
_entity.pdbx_description
1 polymer ?
#
loop_
_entity_poly.entity_id
_entity_poly.type
_entity_poly.pdbx_seq_one_letter_code
_entity_poly.pdbx_strand_id
1 'polypeptide(L)'
;MTAACNITSIPCIIKVKKNANIWMRSAACNCPRDCESRQYKVDISTGNLNALPYIPNNPFADVTFKRSTSIMRFIFPNSVYVKQKQETVVPLISLVSNLGGVFGLCLGCSCISVLEILFFSYLYIKRKIRKHLINPRK
;
A
#
# COMPACT_ATOMS: atom_id res chain seq x y z
N MET A 1 -5.95 1.60 -32.59
CA MET A 1 -6.79 0.41 -32.89
C MET A 1 -5.90 -0.82 -32.80
N THR A 2 -6.05 -1.63 -31.75
CA THR A 2 -5.27 -2.87 -31.60
C THR A 2 -5.99 -3.99 -32.35
N ALA A 3 -5.39 -4.47 -33.45
CA ALA A 3 -5.91 -5.62 -34.17
C ALA A 3 -5.78 -6.89 -33.31
N ALA A 4 -6.83 -7.70 -33.27
CA ALA A 4 -6.78 -9.01 -32.63
C ALA A 4 -5.87 -9.95 -33.44
N CYS A 5 -5.10 -10.78 -32.73
CA CYS A 5 -4.22 -11.77 -33.37
C CYS A 5 -5.03 -12.93 -33.97
N ASN A 6 -4.64 -13.39 -35.17
CA ASN A 6 -5.27 -14.53 -35.85
C ASN A 6 -4.72 -15.87 -35.34
N ILE A 7 -5.44 -16.98 -35.56
CA ILE A 7 -5.08 -18.34 -35.12
C ILE A 7 -3.73 -18.81 -35.69
N THR A 8 -3.34 -18.31 -36.86
CA THR A 8 -2.04 -18.59 -37.48
C THR A 8 -0.86 -18.03 -36.69
N SER A 9 -1.09 -17.07 -35.80
CA SER A 9 -0.07 -16.43 -34.96
C SER A 9 0.11 -17.07 -33.58
N ILE A 10 -0.62 -18.16 -33.27
CA ILE A 10 -0.43 -18.97 -32.06
C ILE A 10 1.05 -19.33 -31.78
N PRO A 11 1.86 -19.82 -32.75
CA PRO A 11 3.26 -20.16 -32.46
C PRO A 11 4.08 -18.95 -32.02
N CYS A 12 3.77 -17.76 -32.55
CA CYS A 12 4.41 -16.51 -32.15
C CYS A 12 4.01 -16.13 -30.71
N ILE A 13 2.72 -16.19 -30.38
CA ILE A 13 2.20 -15.86 -29.05
C ILE A 13 2.80 -16.78 -27.99
N ILE A 14 2.89 -18.09 -28.27
CA ILE A 14 3.50 -19.07 -27.35
C ILE A 14 4.99 -18.75 -27.14
N LYS A 15 5.72 -18.42 -28.21
CA LYS A 15 7.14 -18.04 -28.14
C LYS A 15 7.36 -16.79 -27.29
N VAL A 16 6.54 -15.75 -27.47
CA VAL A 16 6.59 -14.51 -26.68
C VAL A 16 6.21 -14.79 -25.23
N LYS A 17 5.14 -15.55 -24.97
CA LYS A 17 4.68 -15.90 -23.62
C LYS A 17 5.69 -16.75 -22.87
N LYS A 18 6.40 -17.67 -23.55
CA LYS A 18 7.47 -18.47 -22.95
C LYS A 18 8.64 -17.62 -22.47
N ASN A 19 8.92 -16.50 -23.15
CA ASN A 19 9.95 -15.55 -22.77
C ASN A 19 9.42 -14.42 -21.86
N ALA A 20 8.11 -14.35 -21.60
CA ALA A 20 7.46 -13.29 -20.80
C ALA A 20 7.99 -13.20 -19.37
N ASN A 21 8.39 -14.31 -18.78
CA ASN A 21 9.07 -14.36 -17.48
C ASN A 21 10.39 -13.57 -17.44
N ILE A 22 11.09 -13.44 -18.58
CA ILE A 22 12.30 -12.62 -18.72
C ILE A 22 11.92 -11.14 -18.76
N TRP A 23 10.90 -10.78 -19.54
CA TRP A 23 10.39 -9.40 -19.65
C TRP A 23 9.75 -8.89 -18.36
N MET A 24 9.06 -9.76 -17.62
CA MET A 24 8.41 -9.46 -16.34
C MET A 24 9.42 -9.30 -15.19
N ARG A 25 10.65 -9.81 -15.36
CA ARG A 25 11.81 -9.56 -14.48
C ARG A 25 12.72 -8.43 -14.97
N SER A 26 12.59 -8.06 -16.23
CA SER A 26 13.42 -7.03 -16.86
C SER A 26 12.84 -5.65 -16.58
N ALA A 27 13.70 -4.63 -16.52
CA ALA A 27 13.33 -3.22 -16.37
C ALA A 27 12.43 -2.69 -17.51
N ALA A 28 12.15 -3.51 -18.54
CA ALA A 28 11.26 -3.20 -19.66
C ALA A 28 9.79 -3.02 -19.24
N CYS A 29 9.35 -3.61 -18.12
CA CYS A 29 8.00 -3.42 -17.59
C CYS A 29 8.04 -2.99 -16.12
N ASN A 30 7.85 -1.68 -15.87
CA ASN A 30 7.68 -1.16 -14.52
C ASN A 30 6.25 -1.44 -14.05
N CYS A 31 6.04 -2.57 -13.39
CA CYS A 31 4.77 -2.92 -12.76
C CYS A 31 4.88 -2.68 -11.24
N PRO A 32 4.68 -1.43 -10.76
CA PRO A 32 4.66 -1.16 -9.33
C PRO A 32 3.52 -1.93 -8.66
N ARG A 33 3.66 -2.19 -7.35
CA ARG A 33 2.59 -2.80 -6.56
C ARG A 33 1.47 -1.80 -6.35
N ASP A 34 0.23 -2.28 -6.40
CA ASP A 34 -0.94 -1.48 -6.07
C ASP A 34 -0.92 -1.09 -4.57
N CYS A 35 -1.29 0.15 -4.28
CA CYS A 35 -1.39 0.66 -2.91
C CYS A 35 -2.57 0.05 -2.13
N GLU A 36 -3.66 -0.29 -2.82
CA GLU A 36 -4.78 -1.05 -2.27
C GLU A 36 -4.91 -2.35 -3.06
N SER A 37 -4.71 -3.48 -2.40
CA SER A 37 -4.97 -4.79 -2.99
C SER A 37 -5.85 -5.62 -2.05
N ARG A 38 -6.77 -6.38 -2.65
CA ARG A 38 -7.66 -7.30 -1.91
C ARG A 38 -7.29 -8.72 -2.29
N GLN A 39 -6.80 -9.47 -1.32
CA GLN A 39 -6.41 -10.86 -1.50
C GLN A 39 -7.38 -11.76 -0.72
N TYR A 40 -7.93 -12.75 -1.41
CA TYR A 40 -8.83 -13.72 -0.82
C TYR A 40 -8.09 -15.04 -0.67
N LYS A 41 -7.95 -15.52 0.56
CA LYS A 41 -7.51 -16.89 0.81
C LYS A 41 -8.71 -17.81 0.61
N VAL A 42 -8.57 -18.76 -0.30
CA VAL A 42 -9.63 -19.72 -0.64
C VAL A 42 -9.21 -21.09 -0.12
N ASP A 43 -10.06 -21.68 0.71
CA ASP A 43 -9.95 -23.08 1.13
C ASP A 43 -11.02 -23.89 0.38
N ILE A 44 -10.61 -24.95 -0.31
CA ILE A 44 -11.49 -25.75 -1.18
C ILE A 44 -11.76 -27.08 -0.49
N SER A 45 -13.05 -27.40 -0.29
CA SER A 45 -13.50 -28.71 0.16
C SER A 45 -14.34 -29.37 -0.93
N THR A 46 -14.07 -30.66 -1.17
CA THR A 46 -14.76 -31.47 -2.18
C THR A 46 -15.51 -32.59 -1.50
N GLY A 47 -16.75 -32.84 -1.92
CA GLY A 47 -17.60 -33.91 -1.41
C GLY A 47 -18.25 -34.70 -2.54
N ASN A 48 -18.71 -35.91 -2.22
CA ASN A 48 -19.41 -36.76 -3.18
C ASN A 48 -20.87 -36.30 -3.30
N LEU A 49 -21.30 -35.93 -4.52
CA LEU A 49 -22.68 -35.51 -4.79
C LEU A 49 -23.70 -36.65 -4.57
N ASN A 50 -23.27 -37.92 -4.69
CA ASN A 50 -24.14 -39.07 -4.46
C ASN A 50 -24.57 -39.22 -3.00
N ALA A 51 -23.92 -38.51 -2.06
CA ALA A 51 -24.28 -38.53 -0.65
C ALA A 51 -25.39 -37.52 -0.29
N LEU A 52 -25.71 -36.58 -1.18
CA LEU A 52 -26.73 -35.54 -0.98
C LEU A 52 -28.16 -36.05 -0.64
N PRO A 53 -28.69 -37.13 -1.25
CA PRO A 53 -30.04 -37.62 -0.93
C PRO A 53 -30.17 -38.22 0.48
N TYR A 54 -29.05 -38.54 1.14
CA TYR A 54 -29.04 -39.09 2.50
C TYR A 54 -28.93 -38.01 3.59
N ILE A 55 -28.98 -36.73 3.21
CA ILE A 55 -28.88 -35.59 4.13
C ILE A 55 -30.31 -35.13 4.50
N PRO A 56 -30.66 -35.02 5.80
CA PRO A 56 -32.01 -34.70 6.24
C PRO A 56 -32.53 -33.31 5.82
N ASN A 57 -31.62 -32.37 5.53
CA ASN A 57 -31.95 -31.05 4.99
C ASN A 57 -31.13 -30.79 3.73
N ASN A 58 -31.66 -31.18 2.57
CA ASN A 58 -30.99 -31.01 1.28
C ASN A 58 -31.47 -29.71 0.61
N PRO A 59 -30.65 -28.63 0.57
CA PRO A 59 -31.01 -27.40 -0.14
C PRO A 59 -31.03 -27.55 -1.67
N PHE A 60 -30.62 -28.71 -2.19
CA PHE A 60 -30.57 -29.03 -3.61
C PHE A 60 -31.52 -30.18 -3.98
N ALA A 61 -32.62 -30.34 -3.25
CA ALA A 61 -33.58 -31.43 -3.49
C ALA A 61 -34.32 -31.30 -4.85
N ASP A 62 -34.46 -30.09 -5.38
CA ASP A 62 -35.21 -29.79 -6.60
C ASP A 62 -34.37 -29.90 -7.89
N VAL A 63 -33.07 -30.21 -7.78
CA VAL A 63 -32.17 -30.30 -8.94
C VAL A 63 -31.84 -31.76 -9.29
N THR A 64 -31.99 -32.10 -10.57
CA THR A 64 -31.66 -33.44 -11.08
C THR A 64 -30.18 -33.53 -11.43
N PHE A 65 -29.43 -34.29 -10.63
CA PHE A 65 -27.99 -34.48 -10.85
C PHE A 65 -27.72 -35.47 -11.99
N LYS A 66 -26.86 -35.08 -12.94
CA LYS A 66 -26.34 -35.95 -14.00
C LYS A 66 -24.83 -36.13 -13.84
N ARG A 67 -24.22 -37.10 -14.52
CA ARG A 67 -22.75 -37.32 -14.43
C ARG A 67 -21.88 -36.13 -14.86
N SER A 68 -22.44 -35.17 -15.60
CA SER A 68 -21.75 -33.94 -16.04
C SER A 68 -22.04 -32.72 -15.15
N THR A 69 -22.76 -32.88 -14.04
CA THR A 69 -23.10 -31.75 -13.14
C THR A 69 -22.11 -31.67 -11.98
N SER A 70 -21.55 -30.49 -11.77
CA SER A 70 -20.72 -30.16 -10.60
C SER A 70 -21.36 -28.98 -9.87
N ILE A 71 -21.38 -29.04 -8.54
CA ILE A 71 -21.88 -27.95 -7.69
C ILE A 71 -20.69 -27.29 -7.01
N MET A 72 -20.60 -25.98 -7.16
CA MET A 72 -19.63 -25.17 -6.43
C MET A 72 -20.37 -24.11 -5.62
N ARG A 73 -20.12 -24.08 -4.31
CA ARG A 73 -20.72 -23.10 -3.39
C ARG A 73 -19.61 -22.21 -2.84
N PHE A 74 -19.73 -20.90 -3.09
CA PHE A 74 -18.86 -19.89 -2.50
C PHE A 74 -19.49 -19.38 -1.21
N ILE A 75 -18.73 -19.46 -0.12
CA ILE A 75 -19.17 -19.02 1.21
C ILE A 75 -18.04 -18.21 1.83
N PHE A 76 -18.39 -17.06 2.40
CA PHE A 76 -17.50 -16.37 3.32
C PHE A 76 -17.70 -16.97 4.71
N PRO A 77 -16.70 -17.63 5.30
CA PRO A 77 -16.87 -18.28 6.61
C PRO A 77 -17.13 -17.26 7.71
N ASN A 78 -16.62 -16.04 7.56
CA ASN A 78 -16.79 -14.94 8.50
C ASN A 78 -17.22 -13.67 7.75
N SER A 79 -18.02 -12.81 8.40
CA SER A 79 -18.45 -11.50 7.89
C SER A 79 -17.40 -10.40 8.06
N VAL A 80 -16.22 -10.74 8.61
CA VAL A 80 -15.11 -9.82 8.87
C VAL A 80 -13.90 -10.18 8.00
N TYR A 81 -13.09 -9.17 7.66
CA TYR A 81 -11.88 -9.35 6.87
C TYR A 81 -10.67 -8.74 7.60
N VAL A 82 -9.50 -9.35 7.42
CA VAL A 82 -8.24 -8.82 7.97
C VAL A 82 -7.75 -7.70 7.06
N LYS A 83 -7.55 -6.51 7.63
CA LYS A 83 -6.98 -5.36 6.93
C LYS A 83 -5.54 -5.16 7.40
N GLN A 84 -4.59 -5.38 6.50
CA GLN A 84 -3.19 -5.01 6.74
C GLN A 84 -2.94 -3.62 6.16
N LYS A 85 -2.56 -2.68 7.03
CA LYS A 85 -2.20 -1.31 6.64
C LYS A 85 -0.77 -1.04 7.06
N GLN A 86 0.04 -0.52 6.13
CA GLN A 86 1.36 -0.02 6.44
C GLN A 86 1.23 1.42 6.93
N GLU A 87 1.53 1.65 8.21
CA GLU A 87 1.56 2.98 8.80
C GLU A 87 3.01 3.44 8.94
N THR A 88 3.22 4.76 8.89
CA THR A 88 4.55 5.34 9.13
C THR A 88 4.92 5.21 10.61
N VAL A 89 6.10 4.65 10.92
CA VAL A 89 6.54 4.35 12.30
C VAL A 89 6.71 5.63 13.12
N VAL A 90 7.23 6.70 12.51
CA VAL A 90 7.41 8.00 13.16
C VAL A 90 6.89 9.09 12.24
N PRO A 91 5.64 9.53 12.41
CA PRO A 91 5.16 10.70 11.69
C PRO A 91 5.84 11.96 12.24
N LEU A 92 6.02 12.98 11.40
CA LEU A 92 6.67 14.24 11.78
C LEU A 92 6.03 14.90 13.01
N ILE A 93 4.71 14.75 13.16
CA ILE A 93 3.96 15.21 14.33
C ILE A 93 4.46 14.60 15.64
N SER A 94 4.81 13.31 15.64
CA SER A 94 5.34 12.63 16.83
C SER A 94 6.76 13.11 17.13
N LEU A 95 7.55 13.36 16.07
CA LEU A 95 8.90 13.88 16.21
C LEU A 95 8.90 15.30 16.79
N VAL A 96 8.05 16.19 16.28
CA VAL A 96 7.89 17.57 16.78
C VAL A 96 7.31 17.56 18.20
N SER A 97 6.35 16.69 18.49
CA SER A 97 5.77 16.56 19.83
C SER A 97 6.82 16.14 20.88
N ASN A 98 7.63 15.12 20.55
CA ASN A 98 8.67 14.64 21.46
C ASN A 98 9.78 15.67 21.67
N LEU A 99 10.25 16.31 20.60
CA LEU A 99 11.23 17.40 20.71
C LEU A 99 10.67 18.59 21.49
N GLY A 100 9.46 19.03 21.18
CA GLY A 100 8.79 20.12 21.89
C GLY A 100 8.58 19.81 23.37
N GLY A 101 8.26 18.57 23.71
CA GLY A 101 8.16 18.10 25.10
C GLY A 101 9.50 18.17 25.83
N VAL A 102 10.58 17.67 25.23
CA VAL A 102 11.92 17.73 25.84
C VAL A 102 12.41 19.18 25.97
N PHE A 103 12.27 20.01 24.94
CA PHE A 103 12.68 21.42 25.00
C PHE A 103 11.82 22.23 25.98
N GLY A 104 10.52 21.96 26.06
CA GLY A 104 9.63 22.59 27.02
C GLY A 104 9.94 22.19 28.47
N LEU A 105 10.27 20.93 28.73
CA LEU A 105 10.54 20.44 30.08
C LEU A 105 11.96 20.79 30.58
N CYS A 106 12.97 20.68 29.73
CA CYS A 106 14.37 20.89 30.13
C CYS A 106 14.83 22.35 30.03
N LEU A 107 14.38 23.09 29.00
CA LEU A 107 14.79 24.49 28.78
C LEU A 107 13.70 25.50 29.12
N GLY A 108 12.45 25.06 29.30
CA GLY A 108 11.31 25.99 29.43
C GLY A 108 11.06 26.82 28.17
N CYS A 109 11.64 26.43 27.04
CA CYS A 109 11.63 27.20 25.80
C CYS A 109 10.53 26.69 24.87
N SER A 110 9.85 27.62 24.20
CA SER A 110 8.84 27.33 23.19
C SER A 110 9.29 27.82 21.80
N CYS A 111 8.50 27.53 20.77
CA CYS A 111 8.74 28.07 19.42
C CYS A 111 8.80 29.61 19.40
N ILE A 112 8.06 30.27 20.29
CA ILE A 112 8.06 31.74 20.43
C ILE A 112 9.42 32.23 20.92
N SER A 113 10.01 31.54 21.91
CA SER A 113 11.34 31.85 22.43
C SER A 113 12.43 31.73 21.36
N VAL A 114 12.33 30.73 20.47
CA VAL A 114 13.26 30.56 19.34
C VAL A 114 13.14 31.71 18.34
N LEU A 115 11.91 32.14 18.02
CA LEU A 115 11.69 33.28 17.13
C LEU A 115 12.25 34.59 17.71
N GLU A 116 12.13 34.79 19.01
CA GLU A 116 12.69 35.97 19.69
C GLU A 116 14.22 36.01 19.60
N ILE A 117 14.90 34.88 19.84
CA ILE A 117 16.35 34.76 19.71
C ILE A 117 16.80 35.00 18.26
N LEU A 118 16.06 34.47 17.27
CA LEU A 118 16.34 34.71 15.85
C LEU A 118 16.17 36.19 15.48
N PHE A 119 15.14 36.86 15.98
CA PHE A 119 14.91 38.27 15.73
C PHE A 119 16.01 39.14 16.36
N PHE A 120 16.39 38.86 17.60
CA PHE A 120 17.43 39.61 18.31
C PHE A 120 18.80 39.41 17.67
N SER A 121 19.13 38.17 17.30
CA SER A 121 20.38 37.85 16.59
C SER A 121 20.44 38.51 15.21
N TYR A 122 19.34 38.52 14.45
CA TYR A 122 19.26 39.25 13.18
C TYR A 122 19.48 40.75 13.35
N LEU A 123 18.84 41.40 14.33
CA LEU A 123 19.05 42.82 14.61
C LEU A 123 20.49 43.11 15.07
N TYR A 124 21.06 42.23 15.88
CA TYR A 124 22.45 42.34 16.33
C TYR A 124 23.43 42.25 15.16
N ILE A 125 23.26 41.24 14.29
CA ILE A 125 24.06 41.05 13.08
C ILE A 125 23.93 42.26 12.16
N LYS A 126 22.70 42.73 11.90
CA LYS A 126 22.45 43.93 11.07
C LYS A 126 23.14 45.16 11.63
N ARG A 127 23.10 45.37 12.96
CA ARG A 127 23.80 46.49 13.63
C ARG A 127 25.32 46.33 13.53
N LYS A 128 25.86 45.11 13.71
CA LYS A 128 27.29 44.83 13.59
C LYS A 128 27.80 45.06 12.17
N ILE A 129 27.06 44.60 11.16
CA ILE A 129 27.35 44.83 9.75
C ILE A 129 27.29 46.34 9.42
N ARG A 130 26.26 47.07 9.89
CA ARG A 130 26.18 48.53 9.70
C ARG A 130 27.36 49.27 10.35
N LYS A 131 27.78 48.87 11.54
CA LYS A 131 28.95 49.46 12.22
C LYS A 131 30.24 49.18 11.46
N HIS A 132 30.43 47.98 10.91
CA HIS A 132 31.57 47.66 10.05
C HIS A 132 31.54 48.41 8.71
N LEU A 133 30.36 48.68 8.13
CA LEU A 133 30.22 49.46 6.90
C LEU A 133 30.43 50.97 7.12
N ILE A 134 30.05 51.51 8.29
CA ILE A 134 30.21 52.94 8.62
C ILE A 134 31.64 53.26 9.12
N ASN A 135 32.38 52.28 9.64
CA ASN A 135 33.78 52.45 10.01
C ASN A 135 34.68 51.49 9.20
N PRO A 136 34.85 51.71 7.87
CA PRO A 136 35.51 50.75 7.01
C PRO A 136 37.04 50.68 7.20
N ARG A 137 37.70 51.61 7.90
CA ARG A 137 39.14 51.54 8.24
C ARG A 137 39.50 52.41 9.45
N LYS A 138 39.94 51.77 10.53
CA LYS A 138 41.27 52.03 11.09
C LYS A 138 42.13 50.83 10.74
#